data_AF-A0A6P0SH93-F1
#
_entry.id   AF-A0A6P0SH93-F1
#
_cell.length_a   1.000
_cell.length_b   1.000
_cell.length_c   1.000
_cell.angle_alpha   90.00
_cell.angle_beta   90.00
_cell.angle_gamma   90.00
#
_symmetry.space_group_name_H-M   'P 1'
#
loop_
_entity.id
_entity.type
_entity.pdbx_description
1 polymer ?
#
loop_
_entity_poly.entity_id
_entity_poly.type
_entity_poly.pdbx_seq_one_letter_code
_entity_poly.pdbx_strand_id
1 'polypeptide(L)'
;MDKMNQKPNFKTMSAQELKRYVLSHREDEDAFYAYLDKVRARKNRVVYPPLKSLEDLEKYPEVIEQMRQASGNNFNQNELS
;
A
#
# COMPACT_ATOMS: atom_id res chain seq x y z
N MET A 1 17.20 32.55 -3.81
CA MET A 1 17.30 31.35 -4.68
C MET A 1 15.99 30.61 -4.61
N ASP A 2 15.12 30.80 -5.59
CA ASP A 2 13.89 30.04 -5.73
C ASP A 2 14.26 28.57 -5.95
N LYS A 3 13.98 27.70 -4.98
CA LYS A 3 13.93 26.26 -5.22
C LYS A 3 12.76 26.05 -6.18
N MET A 4 13.03 26.09 -7.48
CA MET A 4 12.12 25.60 -8.51
C MET A 4 11.68 24.20 -8.06
N ASN A 5 10.43 24.09 -7.61
CA ASN A 5 9.73 22.84 -7.37
C ASN A 5 9.66 22.06 -8.68
N GLN A 6 10.73 21.36 -9.04
CA GLN A 6 10.67 20.38 -10.11
C GLN A 6 9.91 19.18 -9.56
N LYS A 7 8.68 18.99 -10.07
CA LYS A 7 7.92 17.77 -9.82
C LYS A 7 8.76 16.55 -10.24
N PRO A 8 8.85 15.49 -9.43
CA PRO A 8 9.54 14.26 -9.80
C PRO A 8 8.96 13.63 -11.06
N ASN A 9 9.78 12.88 -11.79
CA ASN A 9 9.28 12.06 -12.89
C ASN A 9 8.62 10.79 -12.35
N PHE A 10 7.31 10.82 -12.16
CA PHE A 10 6.56 9.69 -11.61
C PHE A 10 6.63 8.40 -12.43
N LYS A 11 6.93 8.48 -13.74
CA LYS A 11 7.00 7.30 -14.61
C LYS A 11 8.17 6.37 -14.28
N THR A 12 9.28 6.96 -13.81
CA THR A 12 10.51 6.23 -13.47
C THR A 12 10.46 5.64 -12.06
N MET A 13 9.56 6.14 -11.21
CA MET A 13 9.42 5.66 -9.84
C MET A 13 8.78 4.27 -9.78
N SER A 14 9.22 3.48 -8.81
CA SER A 14 8.55 2.25 -8.41
C SER A 14 7.21 2.56 -7.74
N ALA A 15 6.32 1.57 -7.69
CA ALA A 15 5.04 1.71 -7.02
C ALA A 15 5.17 2.01 -5.51
N GLN A 16 6.25 1.57 -4.86
CA GLN A 16 6.48 1.83 -3.43
C GLN A 16 6.95 3.27 -3.19
N GLU A 17 7.80 3.81 -4.08
CA GLU A 17 8.19 5.22 -4.03
C GLU A 17 7.00 6.14 -4.32
N LEU A 18 6.17 5.80 -5.32
CA LEU A 18 4.94 6.54 -5.60
C LEU A 18 3.96 6.51 -4.42
N LYS A 19 3.79 5.35 -3.77
CA LYS A 19 2.97 5.24 -2.55
C LYS A 19 3.47 6.20 -1.46
N ARG A 20 4.78 6.21 -1.19
CA ARG A 20 5.37 7.10 -0.19
C ARG A 20 5.16 8.57 -0.55
N TYR A 21 5.38 8.92 -1.81
CA TYR A 21 5.22 10.29 -2.29
C TYR A 21 3.77 10.77 -2.14
N VAL A 22 2.79 10.00 -2.63
CA VAL A 22 1.36 10.32 -2.56
C VAL A 22 0.90 10.48 -1.11
N LEU A 23 1.40 9.68 -0.18
CA LEU A 23 1.05 9.81 1.23
C LEU A 23 1.56 11.11 1.87
N SER A 24 2.69 11.64 1.37
CA SER A 24 3.28 12.91 1.80
C SER A 24 2.78 14.14 1.02
N HIS A 25 2.21 13.94 -0.17
CA HIS A 25 1.71 14.99 -1.08
C HIS A 25 0.32 14.58 -1.57
N ARG A 26 -0.67 14.61 -0.67
CA ARG A 26 -2.00 14.04 -0.93
C ARG A 26 -2.80 14.83 -1.97
N GLU A 27 -2.42 16.08 -2.17
CA GLU A 27 -2.96 17.03 -3.14
C GLU A 27 -2.36 16.90 -4.54
N ASP A 28 -1.26 16.15 -4.73
CA ASP A 28 -0.63 15.97 -6.03
C ASP A 28 -1.34 14.85 -6.82
N GLU A 29 -2.40 15.23 -7.55
CA GLU A 29 -3.20 14.31 -8.34
C GLU A 29 -2.37 13.54 -9.39
N ASP A 30 -1.35 14.18 -9.98
CA ASP A 30 -0.47 13.55 -10.96
C ASP A 30 0.26 12.34 -10.36
N ALA A 31 0.75 12.50 -9.12
CA ALA A 31 1.40 11.41 -8.40
C ALA A 31 0.41 10.30 -8.04
N PHE A 32 -0.82 10.66 -7.69
CA PHE A 32 -1.89 9.72 -7.39
C PHE A 32 -2.25 8.87 -8.61
N TYR A 33 -2.45 9.49 -9.79
CA TYR A 33 -2.73 8.76 -11.03
C TYR A 33 -1.57 7.86 -11.44
N ALA A 34 -0.32 8.34 -11.34
CA ALA A 34 0.85 7.52 -11.64
C ALA A 34 0.98 6.29 -10.70
N TYR A 35 0.66 6.46 -9.42
CA TYR A 35 0.57 5.34 -8.48
C TYR A 35 -0.51 4.33 -8.90
N LEU A 36 -1.71 4.81 -9.21
CA LEU A 36 -2.83 3.95 -9.63
C LEU A 36 -2.51 3.17 -10.90
N ASP A 37 -1.87 3.78 -11.90
CA ASP A 37 -1.45 3.11 -13.14
C ASP A 37 -0.48 1.97 -12.85
N LYS A 38 0.52 2.18 -11.98
CA LYS A 38 1.46 1.13 -11.58
C LYS A 38 0.74 0.02 -10.81
N VAL A 39 -0.22 0.34 -9.95
CA VAL A 39 -1.00 -0.66 -9.21
C VAL A 39 -1.89 -1.47 -10.15
N ARG A 40 -2.55 -0.83 -11.12
CA ARG A 40 -3.39 -1.48 -12.15
C ARG A 40 -2.59 -2.38 -13.07
N ALA A 41 -1.35 -2.01 -13.40
CA ALA A 41 -0.45 -2.81 -14.24
C ALA A 41 0.07 -4.09 -13.55
N ARG A 42 -0.10 -4.25 -12.23
CA ARG A 42 0.34 -5.45 -11.50
C ARG A 42 -0.51 -6.66 -11.89
N LYS A 43 0.10 -7.62 -12.59
CA LYS A 43 -0.55 -8.86 -13.04
C LYS A 43 -0.84 -9.86 -11.89
N ASN A 44 -0.17 -9.72 -10.75
CA ASN A 44 -0.23 -10.66 -9.63
C ASN A 44 -1.13 -10.18 -8.47
N ARG A 45 -2.17 -9.40 -8.76
CA ARG A 45 -3.07 -8.90 -7.71
C ARG A 45 -3.98 -10.04 -7.22
N VAL A 46 -3.77 -10.45 -5.97
CA VAL A 46 -4.74 -11.31 -5.26
C VAL A 46 -5.92 -10.42 -4.86
N VAL A 47 -7.11 -10.74 -5.37
CA VAL A 47 -8.35 -10.04 -5.04
C VAL A 47 -9.16 -10.92 -4.10
N TYR A 48 -9.30 -10.47 -2.86
CA TYR A 48 -10.21 -11.11 -1.90
C TYR A 48 -11.59 -10.45 -2.03
N PRO A 49 -12.64 -11.19 -2.39
CA PRO A 49 -13.99 -10.65 -2.46
C PRO A 49 -14.49 -10.26 -1.05
N PRO A 50 -15.46 -9.33 -0.94
CA PRO A 50 -16.10 -9.04 0.33
C PRO A 50 -16.69 -10.31 0.95
N LEU A 51 -16.45 -10.51 2.24
CA LEU A 51 -17.09 -11.58 3.01
C LEU A 51 -18.58 -11.28 3.15
N LYS A 52 -19.43 -12.30 3.01
CA LYS A 52 -20.89 -12.20 3.17
C LYS A 52 -21.33 -12.66 4.56
N SER A 53 -20.51 -13.43 5.25
CA SER A 53 -20.74 -13.87 6.63
C SER A 53 -19.41 -14.16 7.36
N LEU A 54 -19.49 -14.48 8.66
CA LEU A 54 -18.30 -14.87 9.44
C LEU A 54 -17.74 -16.22 8.99
N GLU A 55 -18.61 -17.15 8.56
CA GLU A 55 -18.20 -18.46 8.04
C GLU A 55 -17.37 -18.34 6.76
N ASP A 56 -17.55 -17.27 5.97
CA ASP A 56 -16.71 -17.02 4.79
C ASP A 56 -15.23 -16.81 5.15
N LEU A 57 -14.91 -16.49 6.41
CA LEU A 57 -13.53 -16.31 6.85
C LEU A 57 -12.74 -17.64 6.80
N GLU A 58 -13.41 -18.78 6.98
CA GLU A 58 -12.81 -20.11 6.90
C GLU A 58 -12.24 -20.43 5.51
N LYS A 59 -12.70 -19.72 4.46
CA LYS A 59 -12.24 -19.89 3.08
C LYS A 59 -10.86 -19.29 2.83
N TYR A 60 -10.33 -18.49 3.77
CA TYR A 60 -9.07 -17.76 3.63
C TYR A 60 -8.12 -18.00 4.82
N PRO A 61 -7.73 -19.27 5.09
CA PRO A 61 -6.88 -19.61 6.24
C PRO A 61 -5.53 -18.87 6.22
N GLU A 62 -4.99 -18.59 5.03
CA GLU A 62 -3.76 -17.83 4.86
C GLU A 62 -3.87 -16.38 5.33
N VAL A 63 -5.05 -15.76 5.18
CA VAL A 63 -5.29 -14.39 5.65
C VAL A 63 -5.37 -14.35 7.17
N ILE A 64 -6.05 -15.33 7.78
CA ILE A 64 -6.11 -15.48 9.24
C ILE A 64 -4.70 -15.66 9.81
N GLU A 65 -3.89 -16.50 9.18
CA GLU A 65 -2.53 -16.77 9.64
C GLU A 65 -1.60 -15.55 9.46
N GLN A 66 -1.71 -14.82 8.33
CA GLN A 66 -0.99 -13.56 8.14
C GLN A 66 -1.36 -12.52 9.20
N MET A 67 -2.64 -12.37 9.54
CA MET A 67 -3.07 -11.44 10.58
C MET A 67 -2.50 -11.83 11.95
N ARG A 68 -2.50 -13.11 12.29
CA ARG A 68 -1.89 -13.63 13.53
C ARG A 68 -0.41 -13.26 13.63
N GLN A 69 0.35 -13.46 12.55
CA GLN A 69 1.77 -13.12 12.49
C GLN A 69 2.03 -11.61 12.54
N ALA A 70 1.20 -10.81 11.86
CA ALA A 70 1.29 -9.35 11.89
C ALA A 70 0.99 -8.79 13.29
N SER A 71 -0.02 -9.33 13.97
CA SER A 71 -0.30 -8.99 15.37
C SER A 71 0.88 -9.34 16.27
N GLY A 72 1.50 -10.52 16.11
CA GLY A 72 2.70 -10.90 16.88
C GLY A 72 3.93 -10.01 16.63
N ASN A 73 4.13 -9.50 15.41
CA ASN A 73 5.25 -8.62 15.09
C ASN A 73 5.06 -7.16 15.55
N ASN A 74 3.82 -6.68 15.67
CA ASN A 74 3.53 -5.30 16.08
C ASN A 74 3.62 -5.06 17.60
N PHE A 75 3.66 -6.11 18.43
CA PHE A 75 3.87 -5.97 19.88
C PHE A 75 5.34 -5.75 20.29
N ASN A 76 6.32 -6.05 19.44
CA ASN A 76 7.75 -5.93 19.78
C ASN A 76 8.41 -4.59 19.37
N GLN A 77 7.69 -3.68 18.70
CA GLN A 77 8.26 -2.37 18.30
C GLN A 77 7.88 -1.21 19.23
N ASN A 78 7.03 -1.43 20.24
CA ASN A 78 6.57 -0.37 21.16
C ASN A 78 7.21 -0.42 22.56
N GLU A 79 8.24 -1.25 22.80
CA GLU A 79 8.93 -1.35 24.10
C GLU A 79 10.41 -0.90 24.07
N LEU A 80 10.87 -0.25 23.00
CA LEU A 80 12.22 0.36 22.93
C LEU A 80 12.15 1.77 22.31
N SER A 81 11.61 2.74 23.04
CA SER A 81 11.87 4.17 22.89
C SER A 81 11.64 4.90 24.21
#